data_AF-A0A2A3E953-F1
#
_entry.id   AF-A0A2A3E953-F1
#
_cell.length_a   1.000
_cell.length_b   1.000
_cell.length_c   1.000
_cell.angle_alpha   90.00
_cell.angle_beta   90.00
_cell.angle_gamma   90.00
#
_symmetry.space_group_name_H-M   'P 1'
#
loop_
_entity.id
_entity.type
_entity.pdbx_description
1 polymer ?
#
loop_
_entity_poly.entity_id
_entity_poly.type
_entity_poly.pdbx_seq_one_letter_code
_entity_poly.pdbx_strand_id
1 'polypeptide(L)'
;MITINTRTEMSGTGHRYIGDSMTDALHIDNVRLEDDGIWGCRLEDDQGKILSGRPVKLVVLEAPRGTYLLIDGRRLDPGNQFVPVKEGSELTLECAAEGGNPPPDLAWGMTLSQATLDGPEQPPDNLTVLPSTSGRRSGAHLKVLRGHHNATIACVARHVTLTIPMNASILLDVQWKFGVDRRVILSETDRLVVCEAALKFSLSDRGLWDTSVSHCLLCLVFTPLRRDCTGAATLDETSRDNRDGGIKAGVTKNILHRSR
;
A
#
# COMPACT_ATOMS: atom_id res chain seq x y z
N MET A 1 17.42 26.75 31.62
CA MET A 1 18.87 26.52 31.44
C MET A 1 19.37 25.88 32.72
N ILE A 2 19.93 24.67 32.64
CA ILE A 2 20.44 23.95 33.82
C ILE A 2 21.89 24.37 34.01
N THR A 3 22.27 24.72 35.23
CA THR A 3 23.65 25.10 35.58
C THR A 3 24.01 24.35 36.85
N ILE A 4 25.04 23.52 36.76
CA ILE A 4 25.50 22.66 37.84
C ILE A 4 26.89 23.12 38.24
N ASN A 5 27.08 23.40 39.53
CA ASN A 5 28.38 23.75 40.07
C ASN A 5 29.04 22.51 40.66
N THR A 6 30.10 22.04 40.01
CA THR A 6 30.79 20.78 40.37
C THR A 6 31.46 20.81 41.74
N ARG A 7 31.66 21.99 42.32
CA ARG A 7 32.24 22.16 43.67
C ARG A 7 31.19 22.05 44.78
N THR A 8 29.93 22.32 44.48
CA THR A 8 28.84 22.34 45.48
C THR A 8 27.90 21.16 45.36
N GLU A 9 27.75 20.59 44.16
CA GLU A 9 26.88 19.44 43.91
C GLU A 9 27.66 18.12 43.99
N MET A 10 28.07 17.74 45.20
CA MET A 10 28.85 16.51 45.44
C MET A 10 27.97 15.29 45.74
N SER A 11 28.57 14.10 45.56
CA SER A 11 27.95 12.79 45.78
C SER A 11 27.45 12.64 47.23
N GLY A 12 26.22 12.15 47.42
CA GLY A 12 25.60 11.96 48.74
C GLY A 12 24.46 12.92 49.10
N THR A 13 24.11 13.86 48.21
CA THR A 13 23.02 14.83 48.39
C THR A 13 21.66 14.34 47.85
N GLY A 14 21.60 13.14 47.26
CA GLY A 14 20.39 12.61 46.60
C GLY A 14 20.03 13.32 45.29
N HIS A 15 20.92 14.17 44.78
CA HIS A 15 20.77 14.84 43.49
C HIS A 15 21.23 13.94 42.34
N ARG A 16 20.55 14.06 41.20
CA ARG A 16 20.85 13.31 39.97
C ARG A 16 22.05 13.86 39.19
N TYR A 17 22.47 15.08 39.52
CA TYR A 17 23.64 15.72 38.96
C TYR A 17 24.71 15.74 40.04
N ILE A 18 25.86 15.15 39.74
CA ILE A 18 26.94 14.96 40.71
C ILE A 18 28.23 15.43 40.05
N GLY A 19 28.78 16.53 40.57
CA GLY A 19 30.10 17.00 40.21
C GLY A 19 31.20 16.30 40.99
N ASP A 20 32.29 16.01 40.31
CA ASP A 20 33.56 15.61 40.91
C ASP A 20 34.50 16.82 40.93
N SER A 21 34.75 17.37 42.14
CA SER A 21 35.62 18.52 42.33
C SER A 21 37.11 18.23 42.09
N MET A 22 37.52 16.95 42.03
CA MET A 22 38.91 16.57 41.78
C MET A 22 39.23 16.48 40.29
N THR A 23 38.24 16.10 39.47
CA THR A 23 38.41 15.88 38.03
C THR A 23 37.65 16.88 37.17
N ASP A 24 36.85 17.76 37.79
CA ASP A 24 35.88 18.64 37.12
C ASP A 24 34.89 17.87 36.22
N ALA A 25 34.65 16.59 36.53
CA ALA A 25 33.72 15.75 35.81
C ALA A 25 32.28 15.96 36.30
N LEU A 26 31.32 15.87 35.37
CA LEU A 26 29.90 15.80 35.67
C LEU A 26 29.40 14.37 35.47
N HIS A 27 28.86 13.80 36.54
CA HIS A 27 28.13 12.54 36.52
C HIS A 27 26.63 12.82 36.58
N ILE A 28 25.85 12.12 35.74
CA ILE A 28 24.39 12.25 35.71
C ILE A 28 23.78 10.88 35.98
N ASP A 29 23.22 10.72 37.16
CA ASP A 29 22.48 9.52 37.55
C ASP A 29 21.05 9.56 37.02
N ASN A 30 20.51 8.40 36.64
CA ASN A 30 19.14 8.27 36.14
C ASN A 30 18.81 9.28 35.03
N VAL A 31 19.62 9.28 33.97
CA VAL A 31 19.52 10.18 32.81
C VAL A 31 18.10 10.17 32.23
N ARG A 32 17.57 11.36 31.94
CA ARG A 32 16.22 11.57 31.39
C ARG A 32 16.28 12.28 30.05
N LEU A 33 15.19 12.21 29.28
CA LEU A 33 15.08 12.90 27.98
C LEU A 33 15.31 14.42 28.08
N GLU A 34 14.98 15.04 29.21
CA GLU A 34 15.22 16.46 29.47
C GLU A 34 16.71 16.84 29.56
N ASP A 35 17.61 15.85 29.70
CA ASP A 35 19.06 16.05 29.68
C ASP A 35 19.66 16.08 28.27
N ASP A 36 18.89 15.67 27.24
CA ASP A 36 19.32 15.73 25.85
C ASP A 36 19.55 17.18 25.41
N GLY A 37 20.79 17.50 25.01
CA GLY A 37 21.15 18.89 24.81
C GLY A 37 22.61 19.10 24.49
N ILE A 38 22.96 20.35 24.20
CA ILE A 38 24.34 20.79 24.09
C ILE A 38 24.80 21.23 25.48
N TRP A 39 25.81 20.54 26.00
CA TRP A 39 26.42 20.78 27.29
C TRP A 39 27.73 21.55 27.11
N GLY A 40 27.99 22.52 27.99
CA GLY A 40 29.22 23.29 27.99
C GLY A 40 29.83 23.33 29.38
N CYS A 41 31.15 23.27 29.46
CA CYS A 41 31.88 23.45 30.70
C CYS A 41 32.37 24.91 30.80
N ARG A 42 32.22 25.53 31.97
CA ARG A 42 32.71 26.89 32.25
C ARG A 42 33.48 26.86 33.57
N LEU A 43 34.70 27.37 33.55
CA LEU A 43 35.57 27.53 34.70
C LEU A 43 35.83 29.02 34.92
N GLU A 44 35.80 29.46 36.16
CA GLU A 44 36.28 30.78 36.57
C GLU A 44 37.58 30.58 37.37
N ASP A 45 38.66 31.23 36.93
CA ASP A 45 39.94 31.16 37.61
C ASP A 45 40.02 32.16 38.78
N ASP A 46 41.10 32.09 39.57
CA ASP A 46 41.30 32.93 40.76
C ASP A 46 41.44 34.43 40.43
N GLN A 47 41.65 34.78 39.15
CA GLN A 47 41.69 36.16 38.66
C GLN A 47 40.33 36.64 38.13
N GLY A 48 39.27 35.83 38.27
CA GLY A 48 37.93 36.12 37.76
C GLY A 48 37.81 35.98 36.24
N LYS A 49 38.80 35.38 35.57
CA LYS A 49 38.75 35.13 34.13
C LYS A 49 37.99 33.83 33.88
N ILE A 50 37.13 33.88 32.87
CA ILE A 50 36.23 32.81 32.51
C ILE A 50 36.79 32.04 31.33
N LEU A 51 36.97 30.74 31.52
CA LEU A 51 37.36 29.77 30.51
C LEU A 51 36.14 28.92 30.15
N SER A 52 35.91 28.70 28.86
CA SER A 52 34.81 27.85 28.38
C SER A 52 35.38 26.69 27.57
N GLY A 53 34.96 25.48 27.92
CA GLY A 53 35.29 24.26 27.19
C GLY A 53 34.54 24.17 25.86
N ARG A 54 34.93 23.18 25.04
CA ARG A 54 34.19 22.87 23.80
C ARG A 54 32.80 22.34 24.16
N PRO A 55 31.72 22.82 23.51
CA PRO A 55 30.39 22.25 23.70
C PRO A 55 30.34 20.78 23.26
N VAL A 56 29.59 19.96 24.00
CA VAL A 56 29.40 18.52 23.75
C VAL A 56 27.90 18.25 23.58
N LYS A 57 27.51 17.52 22.55
CA LYS A 57 26.11 17.12 22.34
C LYS A 57 25.84 15.81 23.07
N LEU A 58 25.04 15.86 24.14
CA LEU A 58 24.46 14.68 24.79
C LEU A 58 23.18 14.32 24.04
N VAL A 59 23.06 13.05 23.65
CA VAL A 59 21.85 12.48 23.05
C VAL A 59 21.34 11.38 23.98
N VAL A 60 20.12 11.52 24.49
CA VAL A 60 19.53 10.54 25.41
C VAL A 60 18.65 9.60 24.61
N LEU A 61 19.04 8.33 24.53
CA LEU A 61 18.34 7.39 23.67
C LEU A 61 17.00 6.95 24.28
N GLU A 62 15.92 7.08 23.51
CA GLU A 62 14.61 6.51 23.84
C GLU A 62 14.21 5.53 22.74
N ALA A 63 13.81 4.31 23.10
CA ALA A 63 13.35 3.35 22.12
C ALA A 63 11.95 3.71 21.60
N PRO A 64 11.67 3.56 20.29
CA PRO A 64 10.31 3.65 19.79
C PRO A 64 9.46 2.53 20.40
N ARG A 65 8.20 2.85 20.74
CA ARG A 65 7.27 1.91 21.38
C ARG A 65 6.56 1.00 20.37
N GLY A 66 6.44 1.46 19.13
CA GLY A 66 5.78 0.72 18.07
C GLY A 66 5.66 1.51 16.77
N THR A 67 5.25 0.82 15.72
CA THR A 67 4.97 1.37 14.38
C THR A 67 3.56 1.01 13.96
N TYR A 68 2.91 1.90 13.24
CA TYR A 68 1.58 1.64 12.67
C TYR A 68 1.40 2.30 11.31
N LEU A 69 0.48 1.72 10.53
CA LEU A 69 0.08 2.22 9.23
C LEU A 69 -1.20 3.04 9.34
N LEU A 70 -1.35 4.01 8.46
CA LEU A 70 -2.56 4.79 8.26
C LEU A 70 -2.96 4.79 6.79
N ILE A 71 -4.27 4.80 6.55
CA ILE A 71 -4.90 5.06 5.25
C ILE A 71 -5.90 6.19 5.46
N ASP A 72 -5.83 7.23 4.62
CA ASP A 72 -6.69 8.42 4.73
C ASP A 72 -6.71 9.03 6.14
N GLY A 73 -5.54 9.04 6.81
CA GLY A 73 -5.36 9.55 8.17
C GLY A 73 -5.90 8.66 9.30
N ARG A 74 -6.43 7.46 8.98
CA ARG A 74 -6.96 6.51 9.97
C ARG A 74 -5.95 5.41 10.25
N ARG A 75 -5.61 5.21 11.53
CA ARG A 75 -4.75 4.12 11.97
C ARG A 75 -5.41 2.76 11.68
N LEU A 76 -4.65 1.87 11.07
CA LEU A 76 -5.07 0.49 10.84
C LEU A 76 -4.90 -0.35 12.10
N ASP A 77 -5.88 -1.20 12.38
CA ASP A 77 -5.84 -2.11 13.52
C ASP A 77 -4.81 -3.22 13.27
N PRO A 78 -3.90 -3.50 14.22
CA PRO A 78 -2.90 -4.57 14.08
C PRO A 78 -3.51 -5.96 13.86
N GLY A 79 -4.77 -6.16 14.29
CA GLY A 79 -5.50 -7.41 14.11
C GLY A 79 -6.12 -7.59 12.73
N ASN A 80 -6.26 -6.51 11.93
CA ASN A 80 -6.82 -6.58 10.59
C ASN A 80 -5.71 -6.37 9.56
N GLN A 81 -5.08 -7.47 9.17
CA GLN A 81 -3.95 -7.47 8.25
C GLN A 81 -4.36 -7.36 6.78
N PHE A 82 -5.64 -7.22 6.44
CA PHE A 82 -6.12 -7.25 5.06
C PHE A 82 -6.85 -5.95 4.71
N VAL A 83 -6.44 -5.32 3.60
CA VAL A 83 -7.04 -4.07 3.11
C VAL A 83 -7.64 -4.30 1.72
N PRO A 84 -8.98 -4.21 1.56
CA PRO A 84 -9.61 -4.29 0.26
C PRO A 84 -9.36 -3.01 -0.53
N VAL A 85 -8.82 -3.14 -1.75
CA VAL A 85 -8.50 -2.01 -2.63
C VAL A 85 -8.95 -2.30 -4.05
N LYS A 86 -9.40 -1.29 -4.80
CA LYS A 86 -9.89 -1.53 -6.18
C LYS A 86 -8.73 -1.51 -7.17
N GLU A 87 -8.78 -2.39 -8.16
CA GLU A 87 -7.85 -2.29 -9.30
C GLU A 87 -7.97 -0.91 -9.98
N GLY A 88 -6.82 -0.33 -10.34
CA GLY A 88 -6.71 0.98 -10.99
C GLY A 88 -6.87 2.18 -10.05
N SER A 89 -7.16 1.95 -8.77
CA SER A 89 -7.17 3.01 -7.77
C SER A 89 -5.76 3.42 -7.32
N GLU A 90 -5.65 4.63 -6.80
CA GLU A 90 -4.43 5.14 -6.16
C GLU A 90 -4.54 4.95 -4.64
N LEU A 91 -3.58 4.23 -4.05
CA LEU A 91 -3.52 3.96 -2.61
C LEU A 91 -2.40 4.78 -1.99
N THR A 92 -2.74 5.62 -1.01
CA THR A 92 -1.75 6.36 -0.20
C THR A 92 -1.71 5.77 1.20
N LEU A 93 -0.52 5.40 1.64
CA LEU A 93 -0.22 4.86 2.95
C LEU A 93 0.66 5.84 3.71
N GLU A 94 0.42 5.96 5.01
CA GLU A 94 1.34 6.61 5.92
C GLU A 94 1.83 5.59 6.95
N CYS A 95 3.09 5.71 7.33
CA CYS A 95 3.69 4.97 8.42
C CYS A 95 4.10 5.97 9.49
N ALA A 96 3.80 5.65 10.75
CA ALA A 96 4.18 6.47 11.89
C ALA A 96 4.83 5.60 12.99
N ALA A 97 5.88 6.14 13.59
CA ALA A 97 6.52 5.56 14.77
C ALA A 97 6.11 6.30 16.06
N GLU A 98 5.89 5.55 17.13
CA GLU A 98 5.53 6.07 18.44
C GLU A 98 6.79 6.31 19.30
N GLY A 99 7.21 7.56 19.44
CA GLY A 99 8.40 7.92 20.22
C GLY A 99 9.70 7.73 19.44
N GLY A 100 10.77 7.36 20.14
CA GLY A 100 12.10 7.24 19.57
C GLY A 100 12.88 8.54 19.68
N ASN A 101 14.03 8.50 20.36
CA ASN A 101 15.03 9.58 20.36
C ASN A 101 16.41 9.00 20.04
N PRO A 102 17.06 9.39 18.93
CA PRO A 102 16.51 10.23 17.85
C PRO A 102 15.30 9.58 17.14
N PRO A 103 14.55 10.30 16.31
CA PRO A 103 13.49 9.68 15.52
C PRO A 103 13.99 8.47 14.70
N PRO A 104 13.24 7.37 14.61
CA PRO A 104 13.66 6.19 13.86
C PRO A 104 13.63 6.42 12.35
N ASP A 105 14.48 5.71 11.63
CA ASP A 105 14.48 5.69 10.16
C ASP A 105 13.38 4.76 9.65
N LEU A 106 12.52 5.25 8.74
CA LEU A 106 11.35 4.55 8.24
C LEU A 106 11.54 4.18 6.77
N ALA A 107 11.65 2.87 6.50
CA ALA A 107 11.79 2.31 5.16
C ALA A 107 10.53 1.55 4.73
N TRP A 108 10.19 1.63 3.46
CA TRP A 108 9.07 0.88 2.87
C TRP A 108 9.57 -0.32 2.08
N GLY A 109 8.79 -1.40 2.07
CA GLY A 109 9.01 -2.56 1.23
C GLY A 109 7.68 -3.18 0.79
N MET A 110 7.69 -3.82 -0.37
CA MET A 110 6.54 -4.56 -0.90
C MET A 110 6.99 -5.95 -1.36
N THR A 111 6.27 -6.98 -0.93
CA THR A 111 6.49 -8.37 -1.34
C THR A 111 5.28 -8.84 -2.15
N LEU A 112 5.48 -9.16 -3.43
CA LEU A 112 4.43 -9.68 -4.31
C LEU A 112 4.22 -11.19 -4.07
N SER A 113 2.99 -11.67 -4.24
CA SER A 113 2.63 -13.09 -4.06
C SER A 113 3.10 -14.00 -5.20
N GLN A 114 3.25 -13.45 -6.41
CA GLN A 114 3.52 -14.17 -7.65
C GLN A 114 4.92 -13.89 -8.23
N ALA A 115 5.98 -13.89 -7.40
CA ALA A 115 7.33 -13.99 -7.93
C ALA A 115 7.57 -15.39 -8.54
N THR A 116 6.86 -15.72 -9.61
CA THR A 116 7.11 -16.87 -10.48
C THR A 116 8.26 -16.52 -11.42
N LEU A 117 9.36 -17.24 -11.24
CA LEU A 117 10.51 -17.34 -12.12
C LEU A 117 10.03 -17.64 -13.57
N ASP A 118 10.23 -16.70 -14.49
CA ASP A 118 10.53 -16.89 -15.93
C ASP A 118 10.25 -15.57 -16.69
N GLY A 119 11.17 -14.61 -16.56
CA GLY A 119 11.17 -13.36 -17.32
C GLY A 119 12.30 -12.43 -16.85
N PRO A 120 12.86 -11.58 -17.72
CA PRO A 120 13.94 -10.68 -17.34
C PRO A 120 13.42 -9.64 -16.33
N GLU A 121 13.74 -9.89 -15.06
CA GLU A 121 14.22 -8.94 -14.05
C GLU A 121 13.75 -7.49 -14.20
N GLN A 122 12.49 -7.23 -13.88
CA GLN A 122 12.12 -5.96 -13.27
C GLN A 122 10.92 -6.16 -12.33
N PRO A 123 11.08 -6.05 -10.99
CA PRO A 123 9.92 -5.98 -10.12
C PRO A 123 9.14 -4.71 -10.51
N PRO A 124 7.80 -4.73 -10.65
CA PRO A 124 7.06 -3.49 -10.69
C PRO A 124 7.11 -2.87 -9.29
N ASP A 125 8.23 -2.20 -8.99
CA ASP A 125 8.36 -1.38 -7.79
C ASP A 125 7.61 -0.06 -8.04
N ASN A 126 6.28 -0.17 -8.06
CA ASN A 126 5.35 0.94 -8.23
C ASN A 126 5.07 1.66 -6.90
N LEU A 127 5.71 1.25 -5.81
CA LEU A 127 5.57 1.90 -4.51
C LEU A 127 6.51 3.11 -4.47
N THR A 128 5.94 4.30 -4.62
CA THR A 128 6.69 5.55 -4.58
C THR A 128 6.72 6.08 -3.16
N VAL A 129 7.91 6.19 -2.56
CA VAL A 129 8.06 6.81 -1.23
C VAL A 129 7.87 8.32 -1.37
N LEU A 130 6.96 8.87 -0.57
CA LEU A 130 6.68 10.30 -0.51
C LEU A 130 7.71 11.00 0.38
N PRO A 131 8.00 12.29 0.15
CA PRO A 131 8.87 13.06 1.02
C PRO A 131 8.39 13.01 2.48
N SER A 132 9.29 12.70 3.40
CA SER A 132 8.97 12.65 4.82
C SER A 132 8.55 14.05 5.31
N THR A 133 7.37 14.12 5.94
CA THR A 133 6.84 15.35 6.52
C THR A 133 7.36 15.61 7.93
N SER A 134 7.84 14.57 8.63
CA SER A 134 8.43 14.65 9.96
C SER A 134 9.31 13.43 10.19
N GLY A 135 10.36 13.54 11.02
CA GLY A 135 11.28 12.40 11.27
C GLY A 135 10.64 11.14 11.86
N ARG A 136 9.36 11.16 12.24
CA ARG A 136 8.60 10.01 12.76
C ARG A 136 7.48 9.53 11.83
N ARG A 137 7.32 10.15 10.65
CA ARG A 137 6.30 9.80 9.66
C ARG A 137 6.89 9.71 8.26
N SER A 138 6.44 8.71 7.51
CA SER A 138 6.80 8.53 6.11
C SER A 138 5.56 8.14 5.33
N GLY A 139 5.41 8.65 4.11
CA GLY A 139 4.30 8.33 3.22
C GLY A 139 4.77 7.44 2.08
N ALA A 140 3.87 6.62 1.53
CA ALA A 140 4.09 5.88 0.31
C ALA A 140 2.82 5.88 -0.55
N HIS A 141 3.01 5.89 -1.86
CA HIS A 141 1.95 5.93 -2.85
C HIS A 141 2.08 4.73 -3.78
N LEU A 142 0.98 4.01 -3.99
CA LEU A 142 0.91 2.84 -4.87
C LEU A 142 -0.26 2.97 -5.83
N LYS A 143 0.04 2.86 -7.13
CA LYS A 143 -0.99 2.61 -8.14
C LYS A 143 -1.38 1.13 -8.11
N VAL A 144 -2.63 0.84 -7.74
CA VAL A 144 -3.08 -0.55 -7.52
C VAL A 144 -3.32 -1.26 -8.84
N LEU A 145 -2.68 -2.42 -9.03
CA LEU A 145 -2.84 -3.30 -10.18
C LEU A 145 -3.32 -4.67 -9.71
N ARG A 146 -3.94 -5.45 -10.60
CA ARG A 146 -4.38 -6.83 -10.29
C ARG A 146 -3.24 -7.72 -9.76
N GLY A 147 -2.02 -7.53 -10.27
CA GLY A 147 -0.83 -8.26 -9.81
C GLY A 147 -0.41 -7.97 -8.36
N HIS A 148 -0.95 -6.93 -7.72
CA HIS A 148 -0.71 -6.62 -6.31
C HIS A 148 -1.64 -7.39 -5.36
N HIS A 149 -2.52 -8.27 -5.87
CA HIS A 149 -3.35 -9.11 -5.00
C HIS A 149 -2.47 -10.07 -4.18
N ASN A 150 -2.77 -10.20 -2.88
CA ASN A 150 -1.93 -10.89 -1.90
C ASN A 150 -0.51 -10.33 -1.78
N ALA A 151 -0.24 -9.10 -2.23
CA ALA A 151 1.01 -8.44 -1.94
C ALA A 151 1.01 -7.90 -0.50
N THR A 152 2.14 -8.01 0.19
CA THR A 152 2.35 -7.44 1.51
C THR A 152 3.14 -6.14 1.40
N ILE A 153 2.58 -5.02 1.87
CA ILE A 153 3.33 -3.78 2.06
C ILE A 153 3.75 -3.70 3.52
N ALA A 154 5.03 -3.41 3.75
CA ALA A 154 5.59 -3.26 5.08
C ALA A 154 6.32 -1.92 5.22
N CYS A 155 6.09 -1.25 6.34
CA CYS A 155 6.96 -0.20 6.84
C CYS A 155 7.87 -0.78 7.92
N VAL A 156 9.17 -0.52 7.81
CA VAL A 156 10.21 -1.02 8.70
C VAL A 156 10.88 0.17 9.38
N ALA A 157 10.78 0.23 10.71
CA ALA A 157 11.46 1.23 11.53
C ALA A 157 12.78 0.69 12.08
N ARG A 158 13.87 1.41 11.79
CA ARG A 158 15.21 1.16 12.29
C ARG A 158 15.58 2.21 13.32
N HIS A 159 16.11 1.76 14.46
CA HIS A 159 16.54 2.65 15.53
C HIS A 159 17.74 2.06 16.26
N VAL A 160 18.66 2.89 16.73
CA VAL A 160 19.91 2.46 17.39
C VAL A 160 19.69 1.64 18.65
N THR A 161 18.56 1.84 19.34
CA THR A 161 18.21 1.07 20.55
C THR A 161 17.57 -0.30 20.24
N LEU A 162 17.28 -0.61 18.98
CA LEU A 162 16.60 -1.83 18.58
C LEU A 162 17.59 -2.82 17.98
N THR A 163 17.60 -4.03 18.51
CA THR A 163 18.35 -5.16 17.94
C THR A 163 17.64 -5.75 16.72
N ILE A 164 16.31 -5.71 16.72
CA ILE A 164 15.44 -6.17 15.63
C ILE A 164 14.56 -4.98 15.22
N PRO A 165 14.46 -4.64 13.93
CA PRO A 165 13.63 -3.53 13.49
C PRO A 165 12.14 -3.82 13.74
N MET A 166 11.38 -2.77 14.06
CA MET A 166 9.92 -2.88 14.19
C MET A 166 9.28 -2.79 12.81
N ASN A 167 8.21 -3.54 12.60
CA ASN A 167 7.48 -3.51 11.34
C ASN A 167 5.97 -3.30 11.56
N ALA A 168 5.36 -2.65 10.59
CA ALA A 168 3.92 -2.59 10.43
C ALA A 168 3.61 -2.99 9.00
N SER A 169 2.73 -3.97 8.81
CA SER A 169 2.45 -4.53 7.49
C SER A 169 0.96 -4.72 7.23
N ILE A 170 0.60 -4.68 5.95
CA ILE A 170 -0.73 -4.99 5.44
C ILE A 170 -0.62 -5.90 4.23
N LEU A 171 -1.61 -6.77 4.08
CA LEU A 171 -1.86 -7.55 2.89
C LEU A 171 -2.92 -6.86 2.04
N LEU A 172 -2.65 -6.75 0.75
CA LEU A 172 -3.58 -6.17 -0.21
C LEU A 172 -4.56 -7.23 -0.74
N ASP A 173 -5.84 -6.96 -0.58
CA ASP A 173 -6.92 -7.66 -1.26
C ASP A 173 -7.41 -6.80 -2.43
N VAL A 174 -6.78 -6.98 -3.59
CA VAL A 174 -7.18 -6.25 -4.78
C VAL A 174 -8.49 -6.81 -5.31
N GLN A 175 -9.49 -5.94 -5.41
CA GLN A 175 -10.81 -6.19 -5.96
C GLN A 175 -10.82 -5.74 -7.41
N TRP A 176 -10.83 -6.69 -8.33
CA TRP A 176 -11.03 -6.43 -9.76
C TRP A 176 -12.42 -6.89 -10.16
N LYS A 177 -13.08 -6.09 -10.99
CA LYS A 177 -14.23 -6.60 -11.73
C LYS A 177 -13.66 -7.40 -12.88
N PHE A 178 -13.96 -8.69 -12.93
CA PHE A 178 -13.88 -9.39 -14.20
C PHE A 178 -14.81 -8.64 -15.14
N GLY A 179 -14.25 -7.86 -16.07
CA GLY A 179 -14.98 -7.51 -17.25
C GLY A 179 -15.43 -8.83 -17.83
N VAL A 180 -16.73 -9.13 -17.74
CA VAL A 180 -17.32 -10.22 -18.48
C VAL A 180 -17.17 -9.79 -19.92
N ASP A 181 -16.02 -10.13 -20.50
CA ASP A 181 -15.77 -9.95 -21.91
C ASP A 181 -16.64 -10.99 -22.59
N ARG A 182 -17.92 -10.63 -22.79
CA ARG A 182 -18.90 -11.38 -23.56
C ARG A 182 -18.45 -11.36 -25.01
N ARG A 183 -17.34 -12.05 -25.31
CA ARG A 183 -16.88 -12.28 -26.66
C ARG A 183 -17.78 -13.32 -27.29
N VAL A 184 -18.72 -12.86 -28.11
CA VAL A 184 -19.26 -13.70 -29.19
C VAL A 184 -18.15 -13.77 -30.22
N ILE A 185 -17.42 -14.88 -30.24
CA ILE A 185 -16.47 -15.13 -31.33
C ILE A 185 -17.29 -15.67 -32.49
N LEU A 186 -17.48 -14.85 -33.52
CA LEU A 186 -17.90 -15.35 -34.83
C LEU A 186 -16.71 -16.15 -35.38
N SER A 187 -16.82 -17.47 -35.37
CA SER A 187 -15.86 -18.32 -36.09
C SER A 187 -16.15 -18.19 -37.59
N GLU A 188 -15.11 -17.99 -38.41
CA GLU A 188 -15.20 -17.99 -39.88
C GLU A 188 -15.69 -19.33 -40.47
N THR A 189 -15.91 -20.35 -39.63
CA THR A 189 -16.32 -21.70 -40.01
C THR A 189 -17.80 -21.97 -39.72
N ASP A 190 -18.75 -21.17 -40.22
CA ASP A 190 -20.21 -21.41 -40.10
C ASP A 190 -20.69 -21.79 -38.67
N ARG A 191 -19.94 -21.43 -37.62
CA ARG A 191 -20.16 -21.92 -36.25
C ARG A 191 -20.18 -20.75 -35.30
N LEU A 192 -21.29 -20.61 -34.59
CA LEU A 192 -21.40 -19.64 -33.50
C LEU A 192 -21.00 -20.35 -32.21
N VAL A 193 -19.98 -19.83 -31.51
CA VAL A 193 -19.60 -20.30 -30.18
C VAL A 193 -19.98 -19.21 -29.18
N VAL A 194 -20.86 -19.56 -28.25
CA VAL A 194 -21.30 -18.64 -27.18
C VAL A 194 -20.94 -19.24 -25.84
N CYS A 195 -20.14 -18.52 -25.07
CA CYS A 195 -19.77 -18.90 -23.71
C CYS A 195 -20.48 -17.95 -22.72
N GLU A 196 -21.16 -18.54 -21.73
CA GLU A 196 -21.74 -17.85 -20.57
C GLU A 196 -22.69 -16.66 -20.88
N ALA A 197 -23.63 -16.84 -21.82
CA ALA A 197 -24.70 -15.88 -22.09
C ALA A 197 -26.09 -16.55 -22.20
N ALA A 198 -27.15 -15.80 -21.84
CA ALA A 198 -28.53 -16.17 -22.15
C ALA A 198 -28.88 -15.68 -23.56
N LEU A 199 -29.08 -16.61 -24.49
CA LEU A 199 -29.48 -16.32 -25.87
C LEU A 199 -31.01 -16.32 -26.00
N LYS A 200 -31.55 -15.31 -26.67
CA LYS A 200 -32.99 -15.20 -26.96
C LYS A 200 -33.19 -15.35 -28.46
N PHE A 201 -33.69 -16.50 -28.89
CA PHE A 201 -34.03 -16.74 -30.29
C PHE A 201 -35.34 -16.04 -30.66
N SER A 202 -35.40 -15.39 -31.82
CA SER A 202 -36.67 -14.88 -32.34
C SER A 202 -37.54 -16.05 -32.82
N LEU A 203 -38.86 -15.86 -32.92
CA LEU A 203 -39.76 -16.91 -33.43
C LEU A 203 -39.43 -17.35 -34.87
N SER A 204 -38.70 -16.53 -35.64
CA SER A 204 -38.25 -16.87 -37.00
C SER A 204 -37.07 -17.85 -37.01
N ASP A 205 -36.34 -18.01 -35.90
CA ASP A 205 -35.07 -18.74 -35.85
C ASP A 205 -35.20 -20.15 -35.22
N ARG A 206 -36.41 -20.50 -34.76
CA ARG A 206 -36.67 -21.81 -34.13
C ARG A 206 -36.58 -22.92 -35.18
N GLY A 207 -35.60 -23.81 -35.03
CA GLY A 207 -35.40 -24.97 -35.91
C GLY A 207 -34.37 -24.78 -37.03
N LEU A 208 -33.59 -23.68 -37.03
CA LEU A 208 -32.52 -23.43 -38.01
C LEU A 208 -31.12 -23.89 -37.57
N TRP A 209 -30.95 -24.25 -36.29
CA TRP A 209 -29.66 -24.56 -35.68
C TRP A 209 -29.70 -25.88 -34.92
N ASP A 210 -28.63 -26.66 -35.03
CA ASP A 210 -28.37 -27.79 -34.13
C ASP A 210 -27.49 -27.32 -32.96
N THR A 211 -27.82 -27.76 -31.75
CA THR A 211 -27.18 -27.32 -30.51
C THR A 211 -26.37 -28.48 -29.94
N SER A 212 -25.06 -28.29 -29.83
CA SER A 212 -24.18 -29.26 -29.19
C SER A 212 -23.47 -28.63 -27.99
N VAL A 213 -23.39 -29.40 -26.90
CA VAL A 213 -22.64 -29.04 -25.70
C VAL A 213 -21.26 -29.69 -25.83
N SER A 214 -20.19 -28.87 -25.83
CA SER A 214 -18.83 -29.39 -25.90
C SER A 214 -18.32 -29.81 -24.52
N HIS A 215 -17.62 -30.94 -24.43
CA HIS A 215 -17.06 -31.46 -23.18
C HIS A 215 -15.90 -30.62 -22.60
N CYS A 216 -15.45 -29.54 -23.27
CA CYS A 216 -14.27 -28.79 -22.85
C CYS A 216 -14.50 -27.48 -22.08
N LEU A 217 -15.73 -26.97 -21.94
CA LEU A 217 -16.19 -25.97 -20.94
C LEU A 217 -17.61 -25.51 -21.34
N LEU A 218 -18.30 -24.80 -20.45
CA LEU A 218 -19.69 -24.27 -20.47
C LEU A 218 -20.16 -23.46 -21.71
N CYS A 219 -19.74 -23.81 -22.92
CA CYS A 219 -20.03 -23.11 -24.16
C CYS A 219 -20.96 -23.93 -25.05
N LEU A 220 -21.95 -23.25 -25.66
CA LEU A 220 -22.84 -23.83 -26.65
C LEU A 220 -22.27 -23.60 -28.05
N VAL A 221 -22.22 -24.67 -28.85
CA VAL A 221 -21.85 -24.62 -30.26
C VAL A 221 -23.13 -24.74 -31.09
N PHE A 222 -23.35 -23.75 -31.96
CA PHE A 222 -24.47 -23.76 -32.90
C PHE A 222 -23.97 -24.00 -34.32
N THR A 223 -24.55 -24.99 -34.99
CA THR A 223 -24.30 -25.29 -36.41
C THR A 223 -25.57 -25.04 -37.23
N PRO A 224 -25.51 -24.28 -38.33
CA PRO A 224 -26.65 -24.02 -39.18
C PRO A 224 -27.03 -25.30 -39.93
N LEU A 225 -28.33 -25.59 -40.00
CA LEU A 225 -28.85 -26.75 -40.72
C LEU A 225 -28.87 -26.56 -42.25
N ARG A 226 -28.63 -25.33 -42.76
CA ARG A 226 -28.59 -24.99 -44.19
C ARG A 226 -27.42 -24.05 -44.51
N ARG A 227 -26.74 -24.30 -45.64
CA ARG A 227 -25.51 -23.61 -46.09
C ARG A 227 -25.65 -22.11 -46.39
N ASP A 228 -26.87 -21.57 -46.50
CA ASP A 228 -27.10 -20.16 -46.86
C ASP A 228 -27.51 -19.28 -45.66
N CYS A 229 -27.43 -19.78 -44.43
CA CYS A 229 -27.83 -19.04 -43.22
C CYS A 229 -26.61 -18.43 -42.52
N THR A 230 -26.44 -17.10 -42.62
CA THR A 230 -25.50 -16.34 -41.78
C THR A 230 -26.22 -15.84 -40.54
N GLY A 231 -25.78 -16.26 -39.36
CA GLY A 231 -26.40 -15.90 -38.08
C GLY A 231 -25.79 -14.63 -37.48
N ALA A 232 -26.63 -13.70 -37.04
CA ALA A 232 -26.24 -12.60 -36.16
C ALA A 232 -27.00 -12.72 -34.83
N ALA A 233 -26.28 -12.89 -33.72
CA ALA A 233 -26.87 -12.88 -32.39
C ALA A 233 -26.81 -11.45 -31.84
N THR A 234 -27.95 -10.93 -31.36
CA THR A 234 -28.00 -9.66 -30.63
C THR A 234 -28.06 -9.93 -29.13
N LEU A 235 -27.23 -9.23 -28.36
CA LEU A 235 -27.25 -9.29 -26.89
C LEU A 235 -28.36 -8.39 -26.38
N ASP A 236 -29.31 -8.96 -25.63
CA ASP A 236 -30.37 -8.20 -24.94
C ASP A 236 -29.85 -7.82 -23.53
N GLU A 237 -29.59 -6.53 -23.28
CA GLU A 237 -29.22 -6.02 -21.96
C GLU A 237 -30.47 -6.02 -21.06
N THR A 238 -30.63 -7.07 -20.25
CA THR A 238 -31.53 -7.01 -19.10
C THR A 238 -30.76 -6.51 -17.87
N SER A 239 -30.47 -5.21 -17.86
CA SER A 239 -30.12 -4.51 -16.62
C SER A 239 -31.36 -4.41 -15.75
N ARG A 240 -31.42 -5.21 -14.68
CA ARG A 240 -32.17 -4.80 -13.48
C ARG A 240 -31.24 -3.90 -12.67
N ASP A 241 -31.35 -2.59 -12.88
CA ASP A 241 -31.36 -1.69 -11.72
C ASP A 241 -32.09 -0.38 -12.01
N ASN A 242 -32.73 0.12 -10.96
CA ASN A 242 -33.79 1.11 -10.97
C ASN A 242 -33.22 2.51 -10.70
N ARG A 243 -33.54 3.48 -11.59
CA ARG A 243 -33.68 4.95 -11.40
C ARG A 243 -32.89 5.85 -12.38
N ASP A 244 -33.69 6.71 -13.03
CA ASP A 244 -33.46 8.06 -13.56
C ASP A 244 -32.39 8.37 -14.61
N GLY A 245 -32.84 9.07 -15.66
CA GLY A 245 -32.04 9.97 -16.49
C GLY A 245 -31.72 9.43 -17.89
N GLY A 246 -32.49 9.84 -18.90
CA GLY A 246 -32.27 9.44 -20.28
C GLY A 246 -31.01 10.01 -20.93
N ILE A 247 -30.59 9.42 -22.07
CA ILE A 247 -30.41 10.06 -23.38
C ILE A 247 -29.76 9.07 -24.38
N LYS A 248 -30.47 8.94 -25.51
CA LYS A 248 -30.07 8.64 -26.92
C LYS A 248 -29.60 7.25 -27.37
N ALA A 249 -30.36 6.82 -28.38
CA ALA A 249 -30.18 5.72 -29.32
C ALA A 249 -28.89 5.79 -30.17
N GLY A 250 -28.40 4.61 -30.53
CA GLY A 250 -27.54 4.35 -31.68
C GLY A 250 -27.97 3.03 -32.35
N VAL A 251 -28.99 3.09 -33.20
CA VAL A 251 -29.40 1.99 -34.07
C VAL A 251 -28.48 2.00 -35.29
N THR A 252 -27.62 0.98 -35.43
CA THR A 252 -26.95 0.71 -36.70
C THR A 252 -27.67 -0.45 -37.39
N LYS A 253 -28.58 -0.09 -38.31
CA LYS A 253 -29.10 -0.98 -39.35
C LYS A 253 -27.91 -1.45 -40.20
N ASN A 254 -27.81 -2.75 -40.46
CA ASN A 254 -27.24 -3.23 -41.71
C ASN A 254 -28.18 -4.28 -42.30
N ILE A 255 -28.80 -3.86 -43.40
CA ILE A 255 -29.60 -4.64 -44.33
C ILE A 255 -28.61 -5.40 -45.22
N LEU A 256 -28.74 -6.72 -45.38
CA LEU A 256 -28.12 -7.42 -46.50
C LEU A 256 -29.19 -8.08 -47.37
N HIS A 257 -29.15 -7.70 -48.64
CA HIS A 257 -30.02 -8.18 -49.72
C HIS A 257 -29.71 -9.63 -50.10
N ARG A 258 -30.76 -10.36 -50.48
CA ARG A 258 -30.72 -11.66 -51.16
C ARG A 258 -30.50 -11.46 -52.66
N SER A 259 -29.42 -12.01 -53.22
CA SER A 259 -29.32 -12.27 -54.67
C SER A 259 -29.83 -13.70 -54.94
N ARG A 260 -30.51 -13.88 -56.08
CA ARG A 260 -31.08 -15.15 -56.54
C ARG A 260 -30.05 -16.25 -56.70
#